data_AF-A0AAW5BV92-F1
#
_entry.id   AF-A0AAW5BV92-F1
#
_cell.length_a   1.000
_cell.length_b   1.000
_cell.length_c   1.000
_cell.angle_alpha   90.00
_cell.angle_beta   90.00
_cell.angle_gamma   90.00
#
_symmetry.space_group_name_H-M   'P 1'
#
loop_
_entity.id
_entity.type
_entity.pdbx_description
1 polymer ?
#
loop_
_entity_poly.entity_id
_entity_poly.type
_entity_poly.pdbx_seq_one_letter_code
_entity_poly.pdbx_strand_id
1 'polypeptide(L)' 'LQPAVNLLLSYIQYTQMRALAHIDEAVYYEPVHYMRLDMYAKRNLELTESIRHKNKKGTLLSIFNQCKTP' A
#
# COMPACT_ATOMS: atom_id res chain seq x y z
N LEU A 1 -6.33 -16.22 -7.35
CA LEU A 1 -5.08 -15.55 -6.92
C LEU A 1 -3.94 -15.84 -7.89
N GLN A 2 -3.59 -17.12 -8.11
CA GLN A 2 -2.56 -17.51 -9.09
C GLN A 2 -2.64 -16.85 -10.48
N PRO A 3 -3.81 -16.78 -11.16
CA PRO A 3 -3.89 -16.16 -12.49
C PRO A 3 -3.64 -14.64 -12.47
N ALA A 4 -4.03 -13.94 -11.40
CA ALA A 4 -3.81 -12.50 -11.29
C ALA A 4 -2.32 -12.18 -11.06
N VAL A 5 -1.63 -12.98 -10.24
CA VAL A 5 -0.19 -12.85 -10.02
C VAL A 5 0.58 -13.09 -11.31
N ASN A 6 0.23 -14.15 -12.05
CA ASN A 6 0.87 -14.47 -13.32
C ASN A 6 0.70 -13.32 -14.34
N LEU A 7 -0.51 -12.77 -14.47
CA LEU A 7 -0.79 -11.65 -15.37
C LEU A 7 0.04 -10.41 -15.01
N LEU A 8 0.10 -10.07 -13.71
CA LEU A 8 0.90 -8.94 -13.22
C LEU A 8 2.40 -9.15 -13.51
N LEU A 9 2.94 -10.33 -13.21
CA LEU A 9 4.34 -10.66 -13.46
C LEU A 9 4.67 -10.61 -14.96
N SER A 10 3.81 -11.14 -15.82
CA SER A 10 3.99 -11.02 -17.27
C SER A 10 3.99 -9.58 -17.75
N TYR A 11 3.10 -8.73 -17.20
CA TYR A 11 3.07 -7.30 -17.53
C TYR A 11 4.33 -6.56 -17.08
N ILE A 12 4.82 -6.86 -15.87
CA ILE A 12 6.08 -6.28 -15.35
C ILE A 12 7.26 -6.72 -16.21
N GLN A 13 7.36 -8.01 -16.56
CA GLN A 13 8.42 -8.52 -17.43
C GLN A 13 8.41 -7.84 -18.80
N TYR A 14 7.22 -7.70 -19.40
CA TYR A 14 7.06 -7.03 -20.69
C TYR A 14 7.47 -5.56 -20.66
N THR A 15 7.09 -4.82 -19.61
CA THR A 15 7.33 -3.37 -19.51
C THR A 15 8.75 -3.01 -19.04
N GLN A 16 9.37 -3.83 -18.19
CA GLN A 16 10.69 -3.53 -17.62
C GLN A 16 11.85 -4.03 -18.48
N MET A 17 11.64 -5.06 -19.31
CA MET A 17 12.63 -5.63 -20.24
C MET A 17 13.99 -5.97 -19.60
N ARG A 18 14.00 -6.30 -18.30
CA ARG A 18 15.20 -6.66 -17.51
C ARG A 18 14.88 -7.75 -16.51
N ALA A 19 15.93 -8.38 -15.97
CA ALA A 19 15.77 -9.36 -14.90
C ALA A 19 15.12 -8.72 -13.65
N LEU A 20 14.18 -9.44 -13.05
CA LEU A 20 13.40 -9.00 -11.87
C LEU A 20 13.95 -9.56 -10.56
N ALA A 21 15.29 -9.60 -10.42
CA ALA A 21 15.96 -10.26 -9.29
C ALA A 21 15.70 -9.63 -7.91
N HIS A 22 15.08 -8.45 -7.87
CA HIS A 22 14.73 -7.71 -6.65
C HIS A 22 13.27 -7.91 -6.22
N ILE A 23 12.49 -8.71 -6.95
CA ILE A 23 11.12 -9.05 -6.56
C ILE A 23 11.19 -10.23 -5.59
N ASP A 24 10.76 -9.99 -4.36
CA ASP A 24 10.64 -11.02 -3.33
C ASP A 24 9.42 -11.93 -3.55
N GLU A 25 9.36 -13.02 -2.79
CA GLU A 25 8.25 -13.96 -2.82
C GLU A 25 6.91 -13.28 -2.50
N ALA A 26 5.88 -13.63 -3.27
CA ALA A 26 4.53 -13.12 -3.05
C ALA A 26 3.90 -13.77 -1.80
N VAL A 27 3.76 -13.00 -0.72
CA VAL A 27 3.12 -13.45 0.52
C VAL A 27 1.61 -13.18 0.47
N TYR A 28 0.81 -14.19 0.84
CA TYR A 28 -0.63 -14.03 0.94
C TYR A 28 -1.02 -13.08 2.09
N TYR A 29 -1.84 -12.08 1.79
CA TYR A 29 -2.43 -11.21 2.80
C TYR A 29 -3.60 -11.91 3.49
N GLU A 30 -3.42 -12.24 4.77
CA GLU A 30 -4.44 -12.87 5.61
C GLU A 30 -5.14 -11.80 6.48
N PRO A 31 -6.41 -11.46 6.21
CA PRO A 31 -7.09 -10.37 6.90
C PRO A 31 -7.23 -10.55 8.41
N VAL A 32 -7.24 -11.78 8.94
CA VAL A 32 -7.37 -12.01 10.40
C VAL A 32 -6.17 -11.50 11.19
N HIS A 33 -5.00 -11.37 10.56
CA HIS A 33 -3.79 -10.87 11.22
C HIS A 33 -3.76 -9.36 11.41
N TYR A 34 -4.76 -8.63 10.89
CA TYR A 34 -4.78 -7.17 10.89
C TYR A 34 -6.12 -6.62 11.38
N MET A 35 -6.09 -5.42 11.94
CA MET A 35 -7.31 -4.69 12.27
C MET A 35 -8.06 -4.31 10.99
N ARG A 36 -9.29 -4.77 10.87
CA ARG A 36 -10.18 -4.38 9.77
C ARG A 36 -10.87 -3.07 10.10
N LEU A 37 -10.68 -2.07 9.24
CA LEU A 37 -11.40 -0.80 9.26
C LEU A 37 -12.30 -0.71 8.04
N ASP A 38 -13.54 -0.27 8.24
CA ASP A 38 -14.43 0.06 7.14
C ASP A 38 -14.01 1.37 6.45
N MET A 39 -14.67 1.71 5.34
CA MET A 39 -14.35 2.91 4.56
C MET A 39 -14.57 4.20 5.35
N TYR A 40 -15.61 4.26 6.18
CA TYR A 40 -15.95 5.46 6.96
C TYR A 40 -14.94 5.69 8.07
N ALA A 41 -14.55 4.64 8.80
CA ALA A 41 -13.50 4.68 9.81
C ALA A 41 -12.17 5.13 9.19
N LYS A 42 -11.74 4.54 8.05
CA LYS A 42 -10.50 4.96 7.36
C LYS A 42 -10.51 6.45 6.99
N ARG A 43 -11.64 6.96 6.50
CA ARG A 43 -11.80 8.37 6.11
C ARG A 43 -11.86 9.29 7.32
N ASN A 44 -12.66 8.95 8.33
CA ASN A 44 -12.92 9.80 9.49
C ASN A 44 -11.72 9.89 10.43
N LEU A 45 -10.89 8.83 10.50
CA LEU A 45 -9.67 8.83 11.29
C LEU A 45 -8.51 9.60 10.64
N GLU A 46 -8.65 10.03 9.37
CA GLU A 46 -7.63 10.78 8.62
C GLU A 46 -6.22 10.19 8.78
N LEU A 47 -6.08 8.87 8.59
CA LEU A 47 -4.83 8.16 8.90
C LEU A 47 -3.66 8.65 8.04
N THR A 48 -3.91 8.89 6.75
CA THR A 48 -2.89 9.27 5.76
C THR A 48 -3.28 10.46 4.89
N GLU A 49 -4.56 10.85 4.87
CA GLU A 49 -5.08 11.96 4.08
C GLU A 49 -6.19 12.69 4.85
N SER A 50 -6.14 14.02 4.88
CA SER A 50 -7.14 14.87 5.54
C SER A 50 -8.40 15.03 4.68
N ILE A 51 -9.57 15.12 5.32
CA ILE A 51 -10.85 15.29 4.63
C ILE A 51 -10.91 16.67 3.95
N ARG A 52 -10.44 17.71 4.65
CA ARG A 52 -10.56 19.10 4.20
C ARG A 52 -9.60 19.44 3.06
N HIS A 53 -8.33 19.05 3.18
CA HIS A 53 -7.27 19.53 2.29
C HIS A 53 -6.72 18.48 1.33
N LYS A 54 -7.19 17.22 1.41
CA LYS A 54 -6.75 16.13 0.52
C LYS A 54 -5.23 15.97 0.49
N ASN A 55 -4.62 16.19 1.65
CA ASN A 55 -3.18 16.14 1.83
C ASN A 55 -2.85 15.53 3.20
N LYS A 56 -1.56 15.28 3.43
CA LYS A 56 -1.08 14.66 4.68
C LYS A 56 -1.15 15.59 5.89
N LYS A 57 -1.27 16.90 5.73
CA LYS A 57 -1.18 17.84 6.87
C LYS A 57 -2.35 17.62 7.83
N GLY A 58 -2.05 17.38 9.11
CA GLY A 58 -3.05 17.16 10.15
C GLY A 58 -3.55 15.72 10.26
N THR A 59 -2.98 14.79 9.49
CA THR A 59 -3.28 13.35 9.55
C THR A 59 -2.49 12.67 10.66
N LEU A 60 -2.93 11.47 11.07
CA LEU A 60 -2.19 10.64 12.04
C LEU A 60 -0.74 10.43 11.57
N LEU A 61 -0.55 10.01 10.31
CA LEU A 61 0.78 9.80 9.73
C LEU A 61 1.64 11.06 9.82
N SER A 62 1.09 12.27 9.58
CA SER A 62 1.90 13.50 9.64
C SER A 62 2.42 13.86 11.03
N ILE A 63 1.74 13.38 12.08
CA ILE A 63 2.15 13.62 13.48
C ILE A 63 3.22 12.61 13.89
N PHE A 64 3.06 11.35 13.49
CA PHE A 64 3.96 10.26 13.89
C PHE A 64 5.18 10.09 12.99
N ASN A 65 5.10 10.50 11.72
CA ASN A 65 6.16 10.27 10.75
C ASN A 65 7.36 11.19 10.98
N GLN A 66 8.35 10.70 11.71
CA GLN A 66 9.64 11.35 11.94
C GLN A 66 10.79 10.69 11.16
N CYS A 67 10.48 9.78 10.23
CA CYS A 67 11.46 9.08 9.40
C CYS A 67 12.36 10.09 8.67
N LYS A 68 13.67 9.80 8.66
CA LYS A 68 14.69 10.63 7.99
C LYS A 68 15.06 10.12 6.61
N THR A 69 14.60 8.92 6.27
CA THR A 69 14.75 8.29 4.97
C THR A 69 13.41 8.28 4.25
N PRO A 70 13.41 8.40 2.90
CA PRO A 70 12.20 8.20 2.10
C PRO A 70 11.53 6.84 2.34
#